data_AF-A0A2A5M7S0-F1
#
_entry.id   AF-A0A2A5M7S0-F1
#
_cell.length_a   1.000
_cell.length_b   1.000
_cell.length_c   1.000
_cell.angle_alpha   90.00
_cell.angle_beta   90.00
_cell.angle_gamma   90.00
#
_symmetry.space_group_name_H-M   'P 1'
#
loop_
_entity.id
_entity.type
_entity.pdbx_description
1 polymer ?
#
loop_
_entity_poly.entity_id
_entity_poly.type
_entity_poly.pdbx_seq_one_letter_code
_entity_poly.pdbx_strand_id
1 'polypeptide(L)'
;SLSFINTTKDEVKILKLKMDYEMLSSALALMRSQMRLKNLNFPEILDNAQNNQAKEKLFYCLNDCDYSLLDTPIYSDFKSWIKIGKNHYRFALNAKEMVEFIYDSKEGLLKCIGSSRCKDLI
;
A
#
# COMPACT_ATOMS: atom_id res chain seq x y z
N SER A 1 -13.87 28.72 5.01
CA SER A 1 -13.17 28.10 6.15
C SER A 1 -13.48 26.62 6.14
N LEU A 2 -12.47 25.76 6.02
CA LEU A 2 -12.68 24.31 6.10
C LEU A 2 -12.78 23.93 7.58
N SER A 3 -14.00 23.62 8.02
CA SER A 3 -14.32 23.21 9.39
C SER A 3 -13.89 21.76 9.61
N PHE A 4 -12.75 21.56 10.29
CA PHE A 4 -12.26 20.25 10.75
C PHE A 4 -12.68 19.94 12.21
N ILE A 5 -13.83 20.45 12.66
CA ILE A 5 -14.11 20.56 14.10
C ILE A 5 -14.58 19.25 14.77
N ASN A 6 -14.79 18.12 14.07
CA ASN A 6 -15.16 16.85 14.73
C ASN A 6 -14.53 15.59 14.11
N THR A 7 -13.35 15.69 13.48
CA THR A 7 -12.72 14.50 12.89
C THR A 7 -12.01 13.67 13.96
N THR A 8 -12.45 12.43 14.19
CA THR A 8 -11.77 11.53 15.13
C THR A 8 -10.42 11.08 14.57
N LYS A 9 -9.49 10.69 15.46
CA LYS A 9 -8.19 10.15 15.06
C LYS A 9 -8.30 8.96 14.10
N ASP A 10 -9.34 8.15 14.27
CA ASP A 10 -9.61 6.98 13.45
C ASP A 10 -10.12 7.38 12.06
N GLU A 11 -10.97 8.41 11.95
CA GLU A 11 -11.41 8.97 10.67
C GLU A 11 -10.24 9.56 9.86
N VAL A 12 -9.32 10.28 10.52
CA VAL A 12 -8.10 10.79 9.87
C VAL A 12 -7.26 9.65 9.31
N LYS A 13 -7.15 8.54 10.05
CA LYS A 13 -6.41 7.36 9.61
C LYS A 13 -7.09 6.61 8.47
N ILE A 14 -8.42 6.49 8.49
CA ILE A 14 -9.17 5.94 7.37
C ILE A 14 -8.98 6.82 6.14
N LEU A 15 -9.05 8.15 6.28
CA LEU A 15 -8.82 9.07 5.17
C LEU A 15 -7.40 8.90 4.60
N LYS A 16 -6.39 8.81 5.47
CA LYS A 16 -5.01 8.50 5.04
C LYS A 16 -4.93 7.18 4.29
N LEU A 17 -5.54 6.12 4.81
CA LEU A 17 -5.55 4.81 4.16
C LEU A 17 -6.18 4.87 2.77
N LYS A 18 -7.31 5.58 2.61
CA LYS A 18 -7.96 5.79 1.31
C LYS A 18 -7.03 6.51 0.33
N MET A 19 -6.41 7.61 0.75
CA MET A 19 -5.48 8.36 -0.12
C MET A 19 -4.26 7.52 -0.53
N ASP A 20 -3.66 6.80 0.43
CA ASP A 20 -2.52 5.93 0.14
C ASP A 20 -2.93 4.79 -0.81
N TYR A 21 -4.11 4.18 -0.61
CA TYR A 21 -4.62 3.09 -1.45
C TYR A 21 -4.95 3.54 -2.88
N GLU A 22 -5.53 4.73 -3.05
CA GLU A 22 -5.79 5.32 -4.38
C GLU A 22 -4.49 5.64 -5.13
N MET A 23 -3.49 6.19 -4.42
CA MET A 23 -2.17 6.44 -4.97
C MET A 23 -1.50 5.13 -5.43
N LEU A 24 -1.51 4.09 -4.59
CA LEU A 24 -0.95 2.78 -4.92
C LEU A 24 -1.69 2.13 -6.09
N SER A 25 -3.02 2.22 -6.12
CA SER A 25 -3.84 1.68 -7.20
C SER A 25 -3.56 2.38 -8.54
N SER A 26 -3.39 3.70 -8.52
CA SER A 26 -3.01 4.51 -9.69
C SER A 26 -1.62 4.14 -10.19
N ALA A 27 -0.65 4.01 -9.28
CA ALA A 27 0.71 3.59 -9.62
C ALA A 27 0.76 2.17 -10.22
N LEU A 28 -0.04 1.24 -9.68
CA LEU A 28 -0.17 -0.11 -10.22
C LEU A 28 -0.85 -0.12 -11.60
N ALA A 29 -1.85 0.73 -11.82
CA ALA A 29 -2.47 0.88 -13.14
C ALA A 29 -1.47 1.37 -14.20
N LEU A 30 -0.60 2.32 -13.83
CA LEU A 30 0.49 2.79 -14.68
C LEU A 30 1.50 1.66 -14.95
N MET A 31 1.97 0.97 -13.90
CA MET A 31 2.86 -0.18 -14.01
C MET A 31 2.30 -1.23 -14.98
N ARG A 32 1.04 -1.62 -14.80
CA ARG A 32 0.37 -2.63 -15.65
C ARG A 32 0.34 -2.20 -17.11
N SER A 33 0.04 -0.92 -17.36
CA SER A 33 0.06 -0.37 -18.72
C SER A 33 1.45 -0.45 -19.34
N GLN A 34 2.48 0.00 -18.62
CA GLN A 34 3.87 -0.03 -19.10
C GLN A 34 4.39 -1.45 -19.34
N MET A 35 4.11 -2.38 -18.42
CA MET A 35 4.54 -3.78 -18.54
C MET A 35 3.84 -4.47 -19.72
N ARG A 36 2.55 -4.25 -19.91
CA ARG A 36 1.80 -4.78 -21.07
C ARG A 36 2.34 -4.26 -22.39
N LEU A 37 2.64 -2.96 -22.49
CA LEU A 37 3.23 -2.37 -23.70
C LEU A 37 4.60 -2.96 -24.03
N LYS A 38 5.38 -3.32 -23.01
CA LYS A 38 6.70 -3.95 -23.16
C LYS A 38 6.65 -5.48 -23.24
N ASN A 39 5.47 -6.09 -23.16
CA ASN A 39 5.26 -7.53 -23.05
C ASN A 39 6.10 -8.18 -21.92
N LEU A 40 6.14 -7.52 -20.76
CA LEU A 40 6.85 -7.98 -19.56
C LEU A 40 5.86 -8.51 -18.52
N ASN A 41 6.35 -9.42 -17.68
CA ASN A 41 5.61 -9.85 -16.49
C ASN A 41 5.59 -8.73 -15.44
N PHE A 42 4.57 -8.73 -14.58
CA PHE A 42 4.55 -7.85 -13.41
C PHE A 42 5.60 -8.30 -12.40
N PRO A 43 6.18 -7.37 -11.61
CA PRO A 43 7.18 -7.72 -10.62
C PRO A 43 6.58 -8.69 -9.60
N GLU A 44 7.39 -9.66 -9.15
CA GLU A 44 6.95 -10.63 -8.14
C GLU A 44 6.78 -10.01 -6.76
N ILE A 45 7.53 -8.95 -6.47
CA ILE A 45 7.53 -8.21 -5.20
C ILE A 45 7.51 -6.71 -5.48
N LEU A 46 6.84 -5.94 -4.61
CA LEU A 46 6.73 -4.47 -4.77
C LEU A 46 7.82 -3.69 -4.02
N ASP A 47 8.49 -4.33 -3.07
CA ASP A 47 9.59 -3.75 -2.30
C ASP A 47 10.44 -4.82 -1.62
N ASN A 48 11.60 -4.39 -1.14
CA ASN A 48 12.56 -5.20 -0.37
C ASN A 48 12.48 -4.93 1.15
N ALA A 49 11.39 -4.32 1.63
CA ALA A 49 11.23 -4.03 3.05
C ALA A 49 11.26 -5.31 3.88
N GLN A 50 11.85 -5.22 5.08
CA GLN A 50 11.84 -6.30 6.05
C GLN A 50 10.46 -6.46 6.71
N ASN A 51 10.04 -7.70 6.92
CA ASN A 51 8.75 -8.00 7.55
C ASN A 51 8.76 -7.56 9.03
N ASN A 52 7.66 -6.94 9.47
CA ASN A 52 7.44 -6.49 10.84
C ASN A 52 8.50 -5.51 11.38
N GLN A 53 9.13 -4.73 10.50
CA GLN A 53 10.06 -3.68 10.88
C GLN A 53 9.52 -2.30 10.53
N ALA A 54 9.79 -1.33 11.40
CA ALA A 54 9.48 0.09 11.17
C ALA A 54 10.65 0.79 10.44
N LYS A 55 10.35 1.91 9.80
CA LYS A 55 11.27 2.73 8.98
C LYS A 55 11.77 2.08 7.70
N GLU A 56 11.19 0.95 7.32
CA GLU A 56 11.45 0.29 6.04
C GLU A 56 10.74 1.04 4.90
N LYS A 57 11.30 0.96 3.70
CA LYS A 57 10.76 1.61 2.51
C LYS A 57 9.75 0.68 1.82
N LEU A 58 8.46 0.97 1.97
CA LEU A 58 7.39 0.21 1.33
C LEU A 58 7.11 0.74 -0.06
N PHE A 59 6.72 -0.17 -0.97
CA PHE A 59 6.32 0.13 -2.36
C PHE A 59 7.34 0.94 -3.15
N TYR A 60 8.60 0.80 -2.78
CA TYR A 60 9.69 1.62 -3.28
C TYR A 60 10.96 0.79 -3.29
N CYS A 61 11.76 0.98 -4.32
CA CYS A 61 13.05 0.34 -4.38
C CYS A 61 14.07 1.20 -5.16
N LEU A 62 15.33 1.13 -4.73
CA LEU A 62 16.48 1.80 -5.33
C LEU A 62 17.50 0.76 -5.77
N ASN A 63 18.08 0.98 -6.95
CA ASN A 63 19.31 0.38 -7.47
C ASN A 63 19.33 -1.15 -7.68
N ASP A 64 18.40 -1.92 -7.12
CA ASP A 64 18.37 -3.40 -7.18
C ASP A 64 16.99 -3.98 -7.56
N CYS A 65 16.19 -3.23 -8.33
CA CYS A 65 14.90 -3.68 -8.83
C CYS A 65 14.59 -3.09 -10.19
N ASP A 66 13.87 -3.87 -11.00
CA ASP A 66 13.44 -3.48 -12.33
C ASP A 66 12.37 -2.38 -12.32
N TYR A 67 11.70 -2.18 -11.19
CA TYR A 67 10.59 -1.24 -11.05
C TYR A 67 10.39 -0.77 -9.60
N SER A 68 10.32 0.55 -9.40
CA SER A 68 9.84 1.16 -8.16
C SER A 68 8.40 1.63 -8.36
N LEU A 69 7.48 1.23 -7.48
CA LEU A 69 6.07 1.58 -7.64
C LEU A 69 5.81 3.06 -7.33
N LEU A 70 6.47 3.60 -6.30
CA LEU A 70 6.40 5.00 -5.93
C LEU A 70 7.72 5.73 -6.23
N ASP A 71 7.65 7.05 -6.40
CA ASP A 71 8.83 7.93 -6.49
C ASP A 71 9.43 8.24 -5.10
N THR A 72 8.59 8.19 -4.06
CA THR A 72 8.99 8.33 -2.66
C THR A 72 8.38 7.20 -1.83
N PRO A 73 9.14 6.58 -0.91
CA PRO A 73 8.63 5.46 -0.13
C PRO A 73 7.56 5.89 0.86
N ILE A 74 6.63 4.98 1.12
CA ILE A 74 5.90 4.99 2.40
C ILE A 74 6.82 4.35 3.43
N TYR A 75 7.23 5.09 4.44
CA TYR A 75 8.01 4.52 5.54
C TYR A 75 7.11 3.71 6.47
N SER A 76 7.50 2.46 6.74
CA SER A 76 6.72 1.59 7.61
C SER A 76 6.68 2.10 9.05
N ASP A 77 5.56 1.92 9.73
CA ASP A 77 5.38 2.27 11.13
C ASP A 77 4.31 1.36 11.75
N PHE A 78 4.52 0.90 12.98
CA PHE A 78 3.59 -0.01 13.67
C PHE A 78 2.18 0.57 13.87
N LYS A 79 2.01 1.89 13.74
CA LYS A 79 0.73 2.61 13.85
C LYS A 79 0.17 3.01 12.48
N SER A 80 0.80 2.60 11.37
CA SER A 80 0.32 2.83 10.00
C SER A 80 0.61 1.61 9.10
N TRP A 81 1.17 1.81 7.90
CA TRP A 81 1.58 0.76 6.99
C TRP A 81 2.76 -0.04 7.54
N ILE A 82 2.69 -1.35 7.42
CA ILE A 82 3.80 -2.26 7.70
C ILE A 82 3.73 -3.48 6.77
N LYS A 83 4.88 -4.01 6.37
CA LYS A 83 4.96 -5.28 5.67
C LYS A 83 4.91 -6.43 6.67
N ILE A 84 4.08 -7.42 6.41
CA ILE A 84 3.91 -8.61 7.27
C ILE A 84 4.31 -9.91 6.55
N GLY A 85 4.61 -9.85 5.25
CA GLY A 85 5.11 -10.97 4.45
C GLY A 85 5.53 -10.51 3.05
N LYS A 86 6.07 -11.42 2.20
CA LYS A 86 6.67 -11.11 0.87
C LYS A 86 5.84 -10.13 0.03
N ASN A 87 4.52 -10.32 0.01
CA ASN A 87 3.53 -9.47 -0.68
C ASN A 87 2.35 -9.08 0.21
N HIS A 88 2.51 -9.19 1.52
CA HIS A 88 1.44 -8.94 2.48
C HIS A 88 1.77 -7.69 3.28
N TYR A 89 0.80 -6.80 3.33
CA TYR A 89 0.90 -5.52 4.01
C TYR A 89 -0.29 -5.34 4.93
N ARG A 90 -0.13 -4.45 5.90
CA ARG A 90 -1.17 -4.11 6.85
C ARG A 90 -1.14 -2.64 7.15
N PHE A 91 -2.31 -2.04 7.34
CA PHE A 91 -2.47 -0.70 7.86
C PHE A 91 -3.19 -0.73 9.22
N ALA A 92 -2.59 -0.14 10.24
CA ALA A 92 -3.21 -0.05 11.57
C ALA A 92 -4.12 1.20 11.71
N LEU A 93 -5.43 0.99 11.77
CA LEU A 93 -6.39 2.04 12.12
C LEU A 93 -6.25 2.40 13.60
N ASN A 94 -6.29 1.40 14.47
CA ASN A 94 -6.01 1.58 15.90
C ASN A 94 -5.32 0.32 16.44
N ALA A 95 -5.21 0.21 17.77
CA ALA A 95 -4.53 -0.94 18.40
C ALA A 95 -5.27 -2.28 18.19
N LYS A 96 -6.55 -2.24 17.81
CA LYS A 96 -7.41 -3.43 17.66
C LYS A 96 -7.83 -3.67 16.21
N GLU A 97 -7.93 -2.62 15.41
CA GLU A 97 -8.44 -2.66 14.05
C GLU A 97 -7.32 -2.42 13.03
N MET A 98 -7.21 -3.35 12.09
CA MET A 98 -6.18 -3.39 11.06
C MET A 98 -6.83 -3.76 9.72
N VAL A 99 -6.29 -3.24 8.63
CA VAL A 99 -6.71 -3.58 7.27
C VAL A 99 -5.53 -4.25 6.58
N GLU A 100 -5.75 -5.42 6.01
CA GLU A 100 -4.70 -6.22 5.38
C GLU A 100 -4.81 -6.18 3.87
N PHE A 101 -3.66 -6.26 3.22
CA PHE A 101 -3.53 -6.19 1.77
C PHE A 101 -2.59 -7.26 1.27
N ILE A 102 -2.92 -7.83 0.12
CA ILE A 102 -2.07 -8.78 -0.59
C ILE A 102 -1.85 -8.30 -2.02
N TYR A 103 -0.59 -8.23 -2.44
CA TYR A 103 -0.24 -7.99 -3.83
C TYR A 103 -0.28 -9.28 -4.63
N ASP A 104 -1.07 -9.28 -5.70
CA ASP A 104 -1.20 -10.35 -6.67
C ASP A 104 -0.35 -10.02 -7.90
N SER A 105 0.82 -10.66 -8.01
CA SER A 105 1.75 -10.47 -9.13
C SER A 105 1.24 -11.05 -10.45
N LYS A 106 0.19 -11.87 -10.46
CA LYS A 106 -0.42 -12.34 -11.71
C LYS A 106 -1.29 -11.27 -12.35
N GLU A 107 -1.95 -10.46 -11.52
CA GLU A 107 -2.86 -9.41 -11.97
C GLU A 107 -2.24 -8.02 -11.93
N GLY A 108 -1.15 -7.85 -11.18
CA GLY A 108 -0.51 -6.56 -10.91
C GLY A 108 -1.36 -5.68 -9.99
N LEU A 109 -2.10 -6.28 -9.05
CA LEU A 109 -3.09 -5.60 -8.21
C LEU A 109 -2.78 -5.77 -6.73
N LEU A 110 -3.00 -4.73 -5.93
CA LEU A 110 -3.00 -4.79 -4.47
C LEU A 110 -4.45 -4.96 -3.99
N LYS A 111 -4.77 -6.12 -3.42
CA LYS A 111 -6.12 -6.48 -2.99
C LYS A 111 -6.25 -6.27 -1.49
N CYS A 112 -7.28 -5.55 -1.05
CA CYS A 112 -7.68 -5.52 0.36
C CYS A 112 -8.33 -6.85 0.74
N ILE A 113 -7.93 -7.43 1.88
CA ILE A 113 -8.39 -8.75 2.33
C ILE A 113 -8.89 -8.71 3.79
N GLY A 114 -9.88 -9.56 4.07
CA GLY A 114 -10.25 -9.92 5.45
C GLY A 114 -10.88 -8.83 6.32
N SER A 115 -11.12 -7.62 5.80
CA SER A 115 -11.66 -6.50 6.56
C SER A 115 -12.99 -5.99 5.99
N SER A 116 -13.97 -5.71 6.86
CA SER A 116 -15.19 -4.99 6.48
C SER A 116 -14.89 -3.61 5.89
N ARG A 117 -13.76 -3.02 6.28
CA ARG A 117 -13.25 -1.73 5.80
C ARG A 117 -12.79 -1.75 4.35
N CYS A 118 -12.59 -2.92 3.73
CA CYS A 118 -12.25 -2.98 2.31
C CYS A 118 -13.32 -2.30 1.43
N LYS A 119 -14.59 -2.31 1.85
CA LYS A 119 -15.68 -1.61 1.16
C LYS A 119 -15.56 -0.08 1.25
N ASP A 120 -14.90 0.42 2.27
CA ASP A 120 -14.68 1.86 2.45
C ASP A 120 -13.57 2.38 1.50
N LEU A 121 -12.82 1.48 0.85
CA LEU A 121 -11.71 1.79 -0.06
C LEU A 121 -12.09 1.70 -1.55
N ILE A 122 -13.36 1.45 -1.87
CA ILE A 122 -13.90 1.35 -3.25
C ILE A 122 -14.79 2.56 -3.52
#